data_AF-A0A6S7GYJ8-F1
#
_entry.id   AF-A0A6S7GYJ8-F1
#
_cell.length_a   1.000
_cell.length_b   1.000
_cell.length_c   1.000
_cell.angle_alpha   90.00
_cell.angle_beta   90.00
_cell.angle_gamma   90.00
#
_symmetry.space_group_name_H-M   'P 1'
#
loop_
_entity.id
_entity.type
_entity.pdbx_description
1 polymer ?
#
loop_
_entity_poly.entity_id
_entity_poly.type
_entity_poly.pdbx_seq_one_letter_code
_entity_poly.pdbx_strand_id
1 'polypeptide(L)'
;MSDEDHKSEVYETLTNILNEIDDLPLHPKNKILLYSRYVLSKISWHFTVSDIGKTWVNDKLLDSIVSTYIRKWLELPISATLSNVLLPHNKFGLNIILP
;
A
#
# COMPACT_ATOMS: atom_id res chain seq x y z
N MET A 1 -18.93 16.51 -8.15
CA MET A 1 -18.04 15.46 -8.69
C MET A 1 -18.84 14.17 -8.67
N SER A 2 -18.91 13.44 -9.78
CA SER A 2 -19.49 12.10 -9.77
C SER A 2 -18.57 11.17 -8.95
N ASP A 3 -19.12 10.15 -8.30
CA ASP A 3 -18.31 9.20 -7.51
C ASP A 3 -17.26 8.47 -8.37
N GLU A 4 -17.57 8.25 -9.65
CA GLU A 4 -16.66 7.62 -10.61
C GLU A 4 -15.46 8.52 -10.96
N ASP A 5 -15.67 9.84 -11.03
CA ASP A 5 -14.59 10.80 -11.31
C ASP A 5 -13.61 10.87 -10.14
N HIS A 6 -14.13 10.75 -8.91
CA HIS A 6 -13.29 10.73 -7.72
C HIS A 6 -12.49 9.41 -7.61
N LYS A 7 -13.10 8.29 -8.03
CA LYS A 7 -12.43 6.98 -8.05
C LYS A 7 -11.24 6.97 -9.02
N SER A 8 -11.40 7.52 -10.22
CA SER A 8 -10.30 7.61 -11.19
C SER A 8 -9.18 8.52 -10.69
N GLU A 9 -9.53 9.65 -10.07
CA GLU A 9 -8.56 10.58 -9.49
C GLU A 9 -7.70 9.92 -8.39
N VAL A 10 -8.32 9.19 -7.46
CA VAL A 10 -7.60 8.45 -6.40
C VAL A 10 -6.71 7.37 -7.00
N TYR A 11 -7.20 6.66 -8.02
CA TYR A 11 -6.45 5.61 -8.71
C TYR A 11 -5.21 6.16 -9.41
N GLU A 12 -5.35 7.23 -10.18
CA GLU A 12 -4.25 7.88 -10.89
C GLU A 12 -3.23 8.42 -9.89
N THR A 13 -3.71 9.09 -8.84
CA THR A 13 -2.85 9.63 -7.78
C THR A 13 -2.04 8.53 -7.10
N LEU A 14 -2.67 7.42 -6.72
CA LEU A 14 -1.99 6.27 -6.13
C LEU A 14 -0.91 5.71 -7.06
N THR A 15 -1.27 5.47 -8.32
CA THR A 15 -0.40 4.85 -9.31
C THR A 15 0.83 5.73 -9.57
N ASN A 16 0.63 7.04 -9.68
CA ASN A 16 1.73 8.00 -9.86
C ASN A 16 2.71 7.96 -8.69
N ILE A 17 2.20 8.00 -7.44
CA ILE A 17 3.08 7.96 -6.26
C ILE A 17 3.81 6.62 -6.14
N LEU A 18 3.14 5.50 -6.42
CA LEU A 18 3.78 4.18 -6.38
C LEU A 18 4.89 4.05 -7.44
N ASN A 19 4.69 4.60 -8.64
CA ASN A 19 5.72 4.66 -9.68
C ASN A 19 6.91 5.51 -9.25
N GLU A 20 6.68 6.69 -8.67
CA GLU A 20 7.76 7.53 -8.13
C GLU A 20 8.60 6.80 -7.06
N ILE A 21 7.94 6.02 -6.18
CA ILE A 21 8.62 5.21 -5.16
C ILE A 21 9.38 4.03 -5.79
N ASP A 22 8.84 3.45 -6.86
CA ASP A 22 9.46 2.34 -7.56
C ASP A 22 10.75 2.78 -8.28
N ASP A 23 10.76 3.95 -8.90
CA ASP A 23 11.92 4.50 -9.64
C ASP A 23 13.06 4.95 -8.72
N LEU A 24 12.77 5.23 -7.44
CA LEU A 24 13.79 5.63 -6.48
C LEU A 24 14.79 4.47 -6.22
N PRO A 25 16.12 4.74 -6.26
CA PRO A 25 17.16 3.74 -5.98
C PRO A 25 17.32 3.52 -4.47
N LEU A 26 16.22 3.17 -3.79
CA LEU A 26 16.15 2.93 -2.36
C LEU A 26 16.07 1.43 -2.08
N HIS A 27 16.62 1.03 -0.93
CA HIS A 27 16.43 -0.33 -0.43
C HIS A 27 14.93 -0.65 -0.24
N PRO A 28 14.45 -1.85 -0.59
CA PRO A 28 13.02 -2.23 -0.48
C PRO A 28 12.35 -1.92 0.86
N LYS A 29 13.04 -2.18 1.97
CA LYS A 29 12.55 -1.83 3.33
C LYS A 29 12.26 -0.33 3.47
N ASN A 30 13.08 0.53 2.87
CA ASN A 30 12.88 1.97 2.91
C ASN A 30 11.71 2.40 2.02
N LYS A 31 11.50 1.75 0.87
CA LYS A 31 10.32 1.98 0.01
C LYS A 31 9.02 1.68 0.77
N ILE A 32 9.00 0.62 1.57
CA ILE A 32 7.84 0.26 2.41
C ILE A 32 7.60 1.28 3.53
N LEU A 33 8.66 1.78 4.16
CA LEU A 33 8.54 2.83 5.17
C LEU A 33 7.99 4.14 4.57
N LEU A 34 8.40 4.45 3.34
CA LEU A 34 7.93 5.63 2.62
C LEU A 34 6.45 5.47 2.24
N TYR A 35 6.06 4.29 1.78
CA TYR A 35 4.67 3.92 1.56
C TYR A 35 3.80 4.08 2.82
N SER A 36 4.21 3.48 3.95
CA SER A 36 3.41 3.52 5.18
C SER A 36 3.26 4.91 5.78
N ARG A 37 4.29 5.76 5.63
CA ARG A 37 4.30 7.11 6.23
C ARG A 37 3.66 8.18 5.33
N TYR A 38 3.82 8.11 4.01
CA TYR A 38 3.38 9.19 3.11
C TYR A 38 2.20 8.80 2.24
N VAL A 39 2.24 7.61 1.64
CA VAL A 39 1.21 7.15 0.70
C VAL A 39 -0.09 6.90 1.45
N LEU A 40 -0.02 6.16 2.56
CA LEU A 40 -1.19 5.84 3.38
C LEU A 40 -1.87 7.10 3.93
N SER A 41 -1.10 8.07 4.42
CA SER A 41 -1.64 9.35 4.93
C SER A 41 -2.30 10.18 3.84
N LYS A 42 -1.70 10.24 2.64
CA LYS A 42 -2.27 11.00 1.51
C LYS A 42 -3.59 10.39 1.05
N ILE A 43 -3.66 9.07 0.94
CA ILE A 43 -4.88 8.33 0.56
C ILE A 43 -5.96 8.42 1.65
N SER A 44 -5.57 8.35 2.93
CA SER A 44 -6.51 8.46 4.05
C SER A 44 -7.31 9.76 4.02
N TRP A 45 -6.73 10.85 3.52
CA TRP A 45 -7.43 12.12 3.34
C TRP A 45 -8.59 12.01 2.33
N HIS A 46 -8.35 11.37 1.18
CA HIS A 46 -9.40 11.14 0.18
C HIS A 46 -10.55 10.30 0.74
N PHE A 47 -10.24 9.30 1.57
CA PHE A 47 -11.25 8.49 2.25
C PHE A 47 -11.95 9.19 3.42
N THR A 48 -11.41 10.27 3.95
CA THR A 48 -12.06 11.06 5.02
C THR A 48 -13.21 11.89 4.47
N VAL A 49 -13.11 12.32 3.21
CA VAL A 49 -14.12 13.17 2.55
C VAL A 49 -15.23 12.32 1.91
N SER A 50 -14.98 11.04 1.64
CA SER A 50 -15.97 10.14 1.04
C SER A 50 -16.68 9.27 2.07
N ASP A 51 -17.98 8.99 1.83
CA ASP A 51 -18.74 8.00 2.59
C ASP A 51 -18.10 6.61 2.43
N ILE A 52 -17.54 6.11 3.54
CA ILE A 52 -16.84 4.81 3.65
C ILE A 52 -17.77 3.63 3.31
N GLY A 53 -19.09 3.85 3.31
CA GLY A 53 -20.11 2.85 2.95
C GLY A 53 -20.22 2.55 1.44
N LYS A 54 -19.56 3.31 0.57
CA LYS A 54 -19.58 3.03 -0.87
C LYS A 54 -18.57 1.92 -1.22
N THR A 55 -19.07 0.88 -1.87
CA THR A 55 -18.42 -0.41 -2.20
C THR A 55 -17.08 -0.33 -2.94
N TRP A 56 -16.69 0.82 -3.48
CA TRP A 56 -15.45 0.98 -4.24
C TRP A 56 -14.17 0.94 -3.38
N VAL A 57 -14.25 1.23 -2.08
CA VAL A 57 -13.10 1.05 -1.15
C VAL A 57 -12.93 -0.43 -0.79
N ASN A 58 -14.04 -1.17 -0.72
CA ASN A 58 -14.04 -2.62 -0.53
C ASN A 58 -13.73 -3.39 -1.82
N ASP A 59 -13.74 -2.72 -2.98
CA ASP A 59 -13.25 -3.31 -4.21
C ASP A 59 -11.74 -3.51 -4.07
N LYS A 60 -11.34 -4.78 -4.07
CA LYS A 60 -9.96 -5.30 -3.97
C LYS A 60 -8.96 -4.72 -5.00
N LEU A 61 -9.35 -3.75 -5.82
CA LEU A 61 -8.54 -3.11 -6.84
C LEU A 61 -7.38 -2.31 -6.24
N LEU A 62 -7.63 -1.42 -5.28
CA LEU A 62 -6.55 -0.64 -4.65
C LEU A 62 -5.54 -1.55 -3.95
N ASP A 63 -6.06 -2.50 -3.16
CA ASP A 63 -5.24 -3.49 -2.47
C ASP A 63 -4.44 -4.36 -3.44
N SER A 64 -5.01 -4.75 -4.58
CA SER A 64 -4.32 -5.55 -5.60
C SER A 64 -3.12 -4.80 -6.21
N ILE A 65 -3.29 -3.51 -6.50
CA ILE A 65 -2.22 -2.68 -7.08
C ILE A 65 -1.09 -2.52 -6.08
N VAL A 66 -1.41 -2.04 -4.88
CA VAL A 66 -0.45 -1.92 -3.78
C VAL A 66 0.25 -3.26 -3.55
N SER A 67 -0.48 -4.37 -3.58
CA SER A 67 0.11 -5.68 -3.35
C SER A 67 1.13 -6.08 -4.40
N THR A 68 0.92 -5.67 -5.65
CA THR A 68 1.81 -5.95 -6.76
C THR A 68 3.11 -5.16 -6.63
N TYR A 69 3.03 -3.88 -6.29
CA TYR A 69 4.21 -3.04 -6.04
C TYR A 69 5.00 -3.51 -4.81
N ILE A 70 4.34 -3.83 -3.70
CA ILE A 70 5.03 -4.33 -2.50
C ILE A 70 5.72 -5.67 -2.78
N ARG A 71 5.06 -6.59 -3.51
CA ARG A 71 5.70 -7.85 -3.92
C ARG A 71 6.89 -7.60 -4.83
N LYS A 72 6.79 -6.67 -5.79
CA LYS A 72 7.89 -6.27 -6.67
C LYS A 72 9.08 -5.74 -5.86
N TRP A 73 8.83 -4.84 -4.91
CA TRP A 73 9.90 -4.28 -4.07
C TRP A 73 10.59 -5.32 -3.22
N LEU A 74 9.83 -6.24 -2.62
CA LEU A 74 10.35 -7.29 -1.75
C LEU A 74 10.82 -8.55 -2.48
N GLU A 75 10.77 -8.56 -3.81
CA GLU A 75 11.09 -9.72 -4.65
C GLU A 75 10.30 -10.98 -4.23
N LEU A 76 9.06 -10.79 -3.77
CA LEU A 76 8.20 -11.87 -3.30
C LEU A 76 7.46 -12.55 -4.45
N PRO A 77 7.23 -13.88 -4.36
CA PRO A 77 6.42 -14.58 -5.34
C PRO A 77 4.95 -14.09 -5.30
N ILE A 78 4.25 -14.27 -6.42
CA ILE A 78 2.85 -13.86 -6.60
C ILE A 78 1.91 -14.49 -5.54
N SER A 79 2.27 -15.66 -5.03
CA SER A 79 1.54 -16.38 -3.98
C SER A 79 1.83 -15.88 -2.56
N ALA A 80 2.79 -14.97 -2.36
CA ALA A 80 3.13 -14.47 -1.04
C ALA A 80 1.99 -13.63 -0.46
N THR A 81 1.62 -13.94 0.77
CA THR A 81 0.63 -13.20 1.56
C THR A 81 1.31 -12.02 2.24
N LEU A 82 0.89 -10.79 1.92
CA LEU A 82 1.47 -9.56 2.48
C LEU A 82 1.22 -9.38 3.97
N SER A 83 0.23 -10.08 4.53
CA SER A 83 0.01 -10.15 5.99
C SER A 83 1.19 -10.75 6.74
N ASN A 84 2.05 -11.56 6.09
CA ASN A 84 3.26 -12.13 6.70
C ASN A 84 4.47 -11.19 6.62
N VAL A 85 4.44 -10.17 5.74
CA VAL A 85 5.55 -9.22 5.57
C VAL A 85 5.62 -8.24 6.74
N LEU A 86 4.45 -7.82 7.24
CA LEU A 86 4.32 -6.88 8.35
C LEU A 86 4.22 -7.61 9.70
N LEU A 87 4.81 -8.80 9.83
CA LEU A 87 4.88 -9.48 11.13
C LEU A 87 5.55 -8.54 12.13
N PRO A 88 4.84 -8.08 13.18
CA PRO A 88 5.46 -7.27 14.20
C PRO A 88 6.42 -8.19 14.93
N HIS A 89 7.71 -7.85 14.92
CA HIS A 89 8.74 -8.51 15.71
C HIS A 89 8.31 -8.75 17.17
N ASN A 90 7.37 -7.94 17.67
CA ASN A 90 6.97 -7.89 19.06
C ASN A 90 5.57 -8.46 19.36
N LYS A 91 4.74 -8.87 18.38
CA LYS A 91 3.36 -9.33 18.68
C LYS A 91 3.26 -10.78 19.15
N PHE A 92 4.31 -11.58 19.01
CA PHE A 92 4.31 -12.99 19.45
C PHE A 92 5.21 -13.25 20.66
N GLY A 93 5.78 -12.22 21.29
CA GLY A 93 6.72 -12.40 22.42
C GLY A 93 7.99 -13.18 22.06
N LEU A 94 8.19 -13.49 20.77
CA LEU A 94 9.36 -14.16 20.27
C LEU A 94 10.37 -13.07 19.88
N ASN A 95 11.36 -12.90 20.73
CA ASN A 95 12.49 -11.98 20.55
C ASN A 95 13.45 -12.54 19.47
N ILE A 96 12.92 -12.92 18.30
CA ILE A 96 13.70 -13.56 17.25
C ILE A 96 14.48 -12.47 16.53
N ILE A 97 15.78 -12.40 16.75
CA ILE A 97 16.68 -11.56 15.95
C ILE A 97 16.90 -12.30 14.64
N LEU A 98 16.34 -11.80 13.54
CA LEU A 98 16.68 -12.31 12.21
C LEU A 98 18.07 -11.79 11.81
N PRO A 99 18.92 -12.64 11.21
CA PRO A 99 20.29 -12.27 10.81
C PRO A 99 20.33 -11.16 9.77
#